data_AF-A0A852TUM3-F1
#
_entry.id   AF-A0A852TUM3-F1
#
_cell.length_a   1.000
_cell.length_b   1.000
_cell.length_c   1.000
_cell.angle_alpha   90.00
_cell.angle_beta   90.00
_cell.angle_gamma   90.00
#
_symmetry.space_group_name_H-M   'P 1'
#
loop_
_entity.id
_entity.type
_entity.pdbx_description
1 polymer ?
#
loop_
_entity_poly.entity_id
_entity_poly.type
_entity_poly.pdbx_seq_one_letter_code
_entity_poly.pdbx_strand_id
1 'polypeptide(L)'
;MVKLLATIEHAVKKPIWDCRMCGQCVLHSTGLTCPMTCPKTLRNGPCGGVREDGRCEVRPEMRCVWLKAQTRSERMPRPWREEFDDLRPPVDGRLRGTSSWLNLLTGRDRVTPQGWDAGEREA
;
A
#
# COMPACT_ATOMS: atom_id res chain seq x y z
N MET A 1 -5.47 -18.65 -17.16
CA MET A 1 -4.61 -18.76 -15.97
C MET A 1 -4.44 -17.45 -15.22
N VAL A 2 -3.85 -16.41 -15.83
CA VAL A 2 -3.57 -15.11 -15.15
C VAL A 2 -4.82 -14.41 -14.60
N LYS A 3 -5.92 -14.42 -15.35
CA LYS A 3 -7.20 -13.83 -14.90
C LYS A 3 -7.77 -14.53 -13.66
N LEU A 4 -7.60 -15.85 -13.54
CA LEU A 4 -8.09 -16.63 -12.39
C LEU A 4 -7.35 -16.26 -11.10
N LEU A 5 -6.02 -16.11 -11.17
CA LEU A 5 -5.19 -15.65 -10.05
C LEU A 5 -5.60 -14.25 -9.57
N ALA A 6 -5.83 -13.31 -10.50
CA ALA A 6 -6.29 -11.98 -10.16
C ALA A 6 -7.68 -11.99 -9.49
N THR A 7 -8.59 -12.86 -9.95
CA THR A 7 -9.92 -13.03 -9.33
C THR A 7 -9.82 -13.60 -7.91
N ILE A 8 -9.02 -14.65 -7.70
CA ILE A 8 -8.81 -15.25 -6.37
C ILE A 8 -8.19 -14.23 -5.42
N GLU A 9 -7.16 -13.52 -5.88
CA GLU A 9 -6.54 -12.46 -5.09
C GLU A 9 -7.54 -11.38 -4.69
N HIS A 10 -8.37 -10.93 -5.64
CA HIS A 10 -9.42 -9.94 -5.37
C HIS A 10 -10.44 -10.46 -4.35
N ALA A 11 -10.88 -11.71 -4.51
CA ALA A 11 -11.87 -12.35 -3.65
C ALA A 11 -11.37 -12.50 -2.20
N VAL A 12 -10.07 -12.72 -1.99
CA VAL A 12 -9.48 -12.83 -0.64
C VAL A 12 -9.11 -11.46 -0.08
N LYS A 13 -8.41 -10.61 -0.85
CA LYS A 13 -7.82 -9.38 -0.30
C LYS A 13 -8.83 -8.24 -0.12
N LYS A 14 -9.90 -8.19 -0.93
CA LYS A 14 -10.94 -7.16 -0.80
C LYS A 14 -11.72 -7.26 0.51
N PRO A 15 -12.30 -8.41 0.91
CA PRO A 15 -13.07 -8.48 2.15
C PRO A 15 -12.21 -8.27 3.39
N ILE A 16 -10.94 -8.68 3.38
CA ILE A 16 -10.08 -8.63 4.57
C ILE A 16 -9.44 -7.24 4.75
N TRP A 17 -8.94 -6.61 3.69
CA TRP A 17 -8.15 -5.37 3.78
C TRP A 17 -8.69 -4.20 2.95
N ASP A 18 -9.89 -4.31 2.37
CA ASP A 18 -10.46 -3.33 1.43
C ASP A 18 -9.50 -3.03 0.26
N CYS A 19 -8.91 -4.09 -0.30
CA CYS A 19 -7.95 -3.97 -1.39
C CYS A 19 -8.53 -3.22 -2.61
N ARG A 20 -7.83 -2.16 -3.03
CA ARG A 20 -8.19 -1.35 -4.20
C ARG A 20 -7.52 -1.77 -5.51
N MET A 21 -6.90 -2.96 -5.54
CA MET A 21 -6.28 -3.56 -6.74
C MET A 21 -5.30 -2.63 -7.46
N CYS A 22 -4.37 -2.01 -6.73
CA CYS A 22 -3.32 -1.19 -7.33
C CYS A 22 -2.25 -1.98 -8.09
N GLY A 23 -2.23 -3.32 -7.97
CA GLY A 23 -1.25 -4.18 -8.63
C GLY A 23 0.14 -4.22 -7.97
N GLN A 24 0.38 -3.41 -6.93
CA GLN A 24 1.65 -3.36 -6.18
C GLN A 24 1.37 -3.38 -4.67
N CYS A 25 1.26 -4.55 -4.05
CA CYS A 25 0.82 -4.68 -2.66
C CYS A 25 1.96 -4.36 -1.66
N VAL A 26 1.67 -3.59 -0.60
CA VAL A 26 2.61 -3.23 0.50
C VAL A 26 2.00 -3.42 1.89
N LEU A 27 1.09 -4.39 2.03
CA LEU A 27 0.38 -4.60 3.29
C LEU A 27 1.33 -4.89 4.45
N HIS A 28 2.37 -5.70 4.24
CA HIS A 28 3.31 -6.08 5.31
C HIS A 28 4.02 -4.84 5.90
N SER A 29 4.45 -3.93 5.03
CA SER A 29 5.11 -2.69 5.43
C SER A 29 4.19 -1.62 6.02
N THR A 30 2.87 -1.75 5.87
CA THR A 30 1.89 -0.73 6.28
C THR A 30 1.00 -1.23 7.42
N GLY A 31 1.52 -2.13 8.26
CA GLY A 31 0.77 -2.67 9.39
C GLY A 31 -0.53 -3.35 8.93
N LEU A 32 -0.48 -4.07 7.80
CA LEU A 32 -1.62 -4.71 7.16
C LEU A 32 -2.79 -3.73 6.88
N THR A 33 -2.46 -2.50 6.47
CA THR A 33 -3.43 -1.45 6.15
C THR A 33 -3.21 -0.98 4.72
N CYS A 34 -4.16 -1.24 3.82
CA CYS A 34 -4.01 -0.86 2.42
C CYS A 34 -4.00 0.67 2.26
N PRO A 35 -2.87 1.31 1.85
CA PRO A 35 -2.77 2.77 1.74
C PRO A 35 -3.70 3.33 0.66
N MET A 36 -4.04 2.51 -0.34
CA MET A 36 -4.94 2.89 -1.44
C MET A 36 -6.39 3.08 -1.01
N THR A 37 -6.76 2.71 0.23
CA THR A 37 -8.07 3.04 0.81
C THR A 37 -8.17 4.50 1.24
N CYS A 38 -7.05 5.23 1.27
CA CYS A 38 -7.03 6.67 1.50
C CYS A 38 -7.75 7.38 0.34
N PRO A 39 -8.68 8.33 0.61
CA PRO A 39 -9.39 9.05 -0.45
C PRO A 39 -8.45 9.88 -1.35
N LYS A 40 -7.25 10.20 -0.86
CA LYS A 40 -6.21 10.88 -1.63
C LYS A 40 -5.35 9.94 -2.48
N THR A 41 -5.57 8.63 -2.39
CA THR A 41 -4.81 7.58 -3.11
C THR A 41 -3.28 7.66 -2.92
N LEU A 42 -2.85 8.19 -1.76
CA LEU A 42 -1.44 8.38 -1.44
C LEU A 42 -0.76 7.06 -1.08
N ARG A 43 0.27 6.70 -1.83
CA ARG A 43 1.10 5.52 -1.60
C ARG A 43 2.03 5.67 -0.40
N ASN A 44 2.55 6.87 -0.20
CA ASN A 44 3.39 7.24 0.92
C ASN A 44 2.65 8.30 1.74
N GLY A 45 2.72 8.22 3.06
CA GLY A 45 2.18 9.22 3.97
C GLY A 45 3.21 9.56 5.05
N PRO A 46 2.81 10.34 6.09
CA PRO A 46 1.49 10.96 6.27
C PRO A 46 1.22 12.12 5.29
N CYS A 47 -0.05 12.52 5.16
CA CYS A 47 -0.47 13.59 4.25
C CYS A 47 -0.73 14.94 4.92
N GLY A 48 -0.50 15.07 6.24
CA GLY A 48 -0.83 16.26 7.03
C GLY A 48 -2.33 16.45 7.33
N GLY A 49 -3.22 15.95 6.48
CA GLY A 49 -4.68 16.12 6.59
C GLY A 49 -5.39 15.19 7.59
N VAL A 50 -4.94 15.15 8.84
CA VAL A 50 -5.55 14.38 9.94
C VAL A 50 -6.22 15.35 10.92
N ARG A 51 -7.49 15.10 11.24
CA ARG A 51 -8.26 15.87 12.22
C ARG A 51 -7.77 15.56 13.65
N GLU A 52 -8.08 16.43 14.60
CA GLU A 52 -7.71 16.27 16.01
C GLU A 52 -8.23 14.95 16.62
N ASP A 53 -9.37 14.45 16.15
CA ASP A 53 -9.96 13.18 16.54
C ASP A 53 -9.37 11.94 15.81
N GLY A 54 -8.31 12.13 15.02
CA GLY A 54 -7.63 11.09 14.26
C GLY A 54 -8.34 10.65 12.97
N ARG A 55 -9.37 11.38 12.54
CA ARG A 55 -10.11 11.10 11.29
C ARG A 55 -9.53 11.83 10.09
N CYS A 56 -9.94 11.42 8.88
CA CYS A 56 -9.48 12.05 7.65
C CYS A 56 -10.10 13.45 7.46
N GLU A 57 -9.33 14.41 6.96
CA GLU A 57 -9.89 15.75 6.63
C GLU A 57 -10.97 15.68 5.53
N VAL A 58 -10.76 14.82 4.51
CA VAL A 58 -11.60 14.71 3.30
C VAL A 58 -12.87 13.90 3.58
N ARG A 59 -12.78 12.91 4.47
CA ARG A 59 -13.87 12.02 4.86
C ARG A 59 -13.94 11.95 6.39
N PRO A 60 -14.68 12.87 7.04
CA PRO A 60 -14.71 12.99 8.50
C PRO A 60 -15.31 11.78 9.23
N GLU A 61 -15.95 10.87 8.51
CA GLU A 61 -16.51 9.63 9.01
C GLU A 61 -15.48 8.48 9.08
N MET A 62 -14.36 8.59 8.36
CA MET A 62 -13.34 7.54 8.31
C MET A 62 -12.12 7.87 9.19
N ARG A 63 -11.62 6.86 9.90
CA ARG A 63 -10.31 6.96 10.57
C ARG A 63 -9.20 7.15 9.53
N CYS A 64 -8.23 8.02 9.81
CA CYS A 64 -7.08 8.22 8.93
C CYS A 64 -6.33 6.91 8.68
N VAL A 65 -6.10 6.59 7.40
CA VAL A 65 -5.44 5.37 6.95
C VAL A 65 -3.99 5.28 7.47
N TRP A 66 -3.26 6.39 7.44
CA TRP A 66 -1.85 6.43 7.90
C TRP A 66 -1.72 6.40 9.42
N LEU A 67 -2.65 7.02 10.16
CA LEU A 67 -2.69 6.87 11.62
C LEU A 67 -3.01 5.43 12.02
N LYS A 68 -3.96 4.79 11.32
CA LYS A 68 -4.28 3.36 11.49
C LYS A 68 -3.09 2.46 11.15
N ALA A 69 -2.38 2.76 10.07
CA ALA A 69 -1.20 2.02 9.65
C ALA A 69 -0.08 2.12 10.69
N GLN A 70 0.24 3.33 11.18
CA GLN A 70 1.22 3.57 12.24
C GLN A 70 0.95 2.70 13.49
N THR A 71 -0.27 2.82 14.06
CA THR A 71 -0.67 2.06 15.26
C THR A 71 -0.54 0.54 15.06
N ARG A 72 -0.75 0.05 13.82
CA ARG A 72 -0.65 -1.37 13.52
C ARG A 72 0.79 -1.80 13.25
N SER A 73 1.60 -0.98 12.59
CA SER A 73 3.01 -1.23 12.32
C SER A 73 3.83 -1.37 13.62
N GLU A 74 3.50 -0.59 14.66
CA GLU A 74 4.12 -0.73 15.98
C GLU A 74 3.96 -2.15 16.57
N ARG A 75 2.90 -2.88 16.20
CA ARG A 75 2.62 -4.25 16.65
C ARG A 75 3.24 -5.32 15.75
N MET A 76 3.86 -4.94 14.63
CA MET A 76 4.50 -5.87 13.72
C MET A 76 5.89 -6.29 14.25
N PRO A 77 6.38 -7.49 13.89
CA PRO A 77 7.76 -7.89 14.08
C PRO A 77 8.76 -6.91 13.46
N ARG A 78 9.99 -6.92 13.99
CA ARG A 78 11.04 -5.94 13.68
C ARG A 78 11.28 -5.66 12.19
N PRO A 79 11.42 -6.64 11.27
CA PRO A 79 11.69 -6.29 9.87
C PRO A 79 10.54 -5.48 9.25
N TRP A 80 9.29 -5.91 9.46
CA TRP A 80 8.13 -5.24 8.88
C TRP A 80 7.78 -3.91 9.55
N ARG A 81 8.15 -3.74 10.82
CA ARG A 81 7.98 -2.46 11.52
C ARG A 81 8.87 -1.37 10.92
N GLU A 82 10.12 -1.72 10.62
CA GLU A 82 11.13 -0.79 10.07
C GLU A 82 10.76 -0.35 8.64
N GLU A 83 10.14 -1.23 7.84
CA GLU A 83 9.70 -0.90 6.48
C GLU A 83 8.60 0.19 6.42
N PHE A 84 7.94 0.52 7.54
CA PHE A 84 6.87 1.53 7.53
C PHE A 84 7.36 2.90 7.05
N ASP A 85 8.59 3.24 7.40
CA ASP A 85 9.22 4.52 7.06
C ASP A 85 9.88 4.54 5.67
N ASP A 86 9.80 3.43 4.92
CA ASP A 86 10.38 3.36 3.57
C ASP A 86 9.63 4.26 2.60
N LEU A 87 10.38 5.17 1.98
CA LEU A 87 9.90 5.92 0.83
C LEU A 87 9.84 5.02 -0.40
N ARG A 88 8.63 4.79 -0.92
CA ARG A 88 8.39 3.90 -2.06
C ARG A 88 8.17 4.68 -3.35
N PRO A 89 8.50 4.08 -4.51
CA PRO A 89 8.16 4.67 -5.80
C PRO A 89 6.66 4.96 -5.92
N PRO A 90 6.28 5.94 -6.74
CA PRO A 90 4.88 6.16 -7.07
C PRO A 90 4.28 4.88 -7.68
N VAL A 91 3.00 4.65 -7.39
CA VAL A 91 2.29 3.49 -7.94
C VAL A 91 2.20 3.62 -9.46
N ASP A 92 2.54 2.54 -10.17
CA ASP A 92 2.34 2.43 -11.60
C ASP A 92 0.84 2.19 -11.89
N GLY A 93 0.17 3.23 -12.36
CA GLY A 93 -1.24 3.18 -12.73
C GLY A 93 -1.58 2.12 -13.79
N ARG A 94 -0.61 1.71 -14.62
CA ARG A 94 -0.80 0.67 -15.64
C ARG A 94 -1.02 -0.73 -15.05
N LEU A 95 -0.65 -0.94 -13.78
CA LEU A 95 -0.84 -2.21 -13.07
C LEU A 95 -2.19 -2.29 -12.34
N ARG A 96 -2.99 -1.23 -12.37
CA ARG A 96 -4.31 -1.22 -11.72
C ARG A 96 -5.21 -2.34 -12.27
N GLY A 97 -5.84 -3.08 -11.38
CA GLY A 97 -6.71 -4.22 -11.72
C GLY A 97 -5.96 -5.53 -12.00
N THR A 98 -4.62 -5.53 -12.05
CA THR A 98 -3.81 -6.75 -12.21
C THR A 98 -3.48 -7.39 -10.85
N SER A 99 -3.06 -8.66 -10.87
CA SER A 99 -2.66 -9.41 -9.67
C SER A 99 -1.34 -8.87 -9.11
N SER A 100 -1.31 -8.54 -7.82
CA SER A 100 -0.08 -8.09 -7.18
C SER A 100 0.94 -9.22 -7.03
N TRP A 101 0.48 -10.47 -6.88
CA TRP A 101 1.38 -11.62 -6.80
C TRP A 101 2.07 -11.89 -8.13
N LEU A 102 1.33 -11.82 -9.23
CA LEU A 102 1.94 -12.00 -10.55
C LEU A 102 2.95 -10.88 -10.84
N ASN A 103 2.63 -9.64 -10.49
CA ASN A 103 3.56 -8.53 -10.69
C ASN A 103 4.82 -8.67 -9.84
N LEU A 104 4.70 -9.12 -8.59
CA LEU A 104 5.84 -9.45 -7.73
C LEU A 104 6.73 -10.53 -8.35
N LEU A 105 6.13 -11.63 -8.82
CA LEU A 105 6.85 -12.74 -9.43
C LEU A 105 7.54 -12.36 -10.75
N THR A 106 6.92 -11.47 -11.53
CA THR A 106 7.45 -11.01 -12.83
C THR A 106 8.33 -9.77 -12.71
N GLY A 107 8.49 -9.21 -11.50
CA GLY A 107 9.23 -7.98 -11.25
C GLY A 107 8.59 -6.70 -11.79
N ARG A 108 7.36 -6.76 -12.33
CA ARG A 108 6.65 -5.59 -12.88
C ARG A 108 6.36 -4.54 -11.82
N ASP A 109 6.22 -4.94 -10.57
CA ASP A 109 6.01 -4.05 -9.44
C ASP A 109 7.27 -3.28 -9.00
N ARG A 110 8.46 -3.68 -9.48
CA ARG A 110 9.76 -3.06 -9.19
C ARG A 110 10.21 -2.07 -10.27
N VAL A 111 9.48 -1.97 -11.38
CA VAL A 111 9.79 -1.00 -12.44
C VAL A 111 9.43 0.40 -11.94
N THR A 112 10.43 1.26 -11.80
CA THR A 112 10.29 2.64 -11.33
C THR A 112 10.37 3.65 -12.49
N PRO A 113 9.77 4.85 -12.35
CA PRO A 113 9.90 5.88 -13.36
C PRO A 113 11.34 6.42 -13.44
N GLN A 114 11.69 7.00 -14.59
CA GLN A 114 12.99 7.65 -14.77
C GLN A 114 13.22 8.74 -13.70
N GLY A 115 14.41 8.77 -13.12
CA GLY A 115 14.76 9.69 -12.03
C GLY A 115 14.34 9.23 -10.64
N TRP A 116 13.72 8.06 -10.52
CA TRP A 116 13.60 7.38 -9.24
C TRP A 116 14.87 6.59 -8.95
N ASP A 117 15.85 7.26 -8.37
CA ASP A 117 17.00 6.59 -7.76
C ASP A 117 16.52 6.07 -6.40
N ALA A 118 16.10 4.80 -6.39
CA ALA A 118 15.99 4.06 -5.15
C ALA A 118 17.42 3.91 -4.62
N GLY A 119 17.92 4.96 -3.95
CA GLY A 119 19.27 4.98 -3.40
C GLY A 119 19.51 3.64 -2.73
N GLU A 120 20.56 2.95 -3.21
CA GLU A 120 20.96 1.59 -2.87
C GLU A 120 20.59 1.26 -1.42
N ARG A 121 19.44 0.64 -1.23
CA ARG A 121 19.13 -0.14 -0.04
C ARG A 121 18.93 -1.55 -0.54
N GLU A 122 20.09 -2.16 -0.74
CA GLU A 122 20.30 -3.54 -1.14
C GLU A 122 19.61 -4.48 -0.15
N ALA A 123 18.95 -5.50 -0.73
CA ALA A 123 18.68 -6.84 -0.20
C ALA A 123 18.03 -6.98 1.19
#